data_AF-A0AA91FN32-F1
#
_entry.id   AF-A0AA91FN32-F1
#
_cell.length_a   1.000
_cell.length_b   1.000
_cell.length_c   1.000
_cell.angle_alpha   90.00
_cell.angle_beta   90.00
_cell.angle_gamma   90.00
#
_symmetry.space_group_name_H-M   'P 1'
#
loop_
_entity.id
_entity.type
_entity.pdbx_description
1 polymer ?
#
loop_
_entity_poly.entity_id
_entity_poly.type
_entity_poly.pdbx_seq_one_letter_code
_entity_poly.pdbx_strand_id
1 'polypeptide(L)'
;MILTKYSRDNNSSLRDNFALMAVVLLLSPLSHAEVYKTATSEGQVVYTDNINTAYQYNKNSKNISVLDKLPTQSQVSSTTTQPATTSTSLNNQVDNAVSTAADIRLPDRLGDSLTGRLSTQSISASQQGDYVLKIVSPEAGQTLRRGSQPIEINVALTPSLKTGDRIVYQLNNQTLATIKDTSYTIATTTLDPNPYIITVSVENVLGEIIAQDTRAINLISNNVLYQKKRKAIAQAQKKKANQPWYKKIL
;
A
#
# COMPACT_ATOMS: atom_id res chain seq x y z
N MET A 1 -4.40 -20.08 -72.03
CA MET A 1 -3.53 -19.09 -71.37
C MET A 1 -4.28 -18.53 -70.16
N ILE A 2 -3.55 -18.31 -69.06
CA ILE A 2 -3.89 -17.60 -67.80
C ILE A 2 -4.30 -18.47 -66.58
N LEU A 3 -3.65 -18.05 -65.48
CA LEU A 3 -3.37 -18.58 -64.16
C LEU A 3 -4.52 -18.51 -63.13
N THR A 4 -4.47 -19.46 -62.18
CA THR A 4 -4.74 -19.42 -60.71
C THR A 4 -5.79 -18.47 -60.10
N LYS A 5 -6.56 -18.98 -59.12
CA LYS A 5 -6.31 -18.71 -57.68
C LYS A 5 -7.18 -19.57 -56.74
N TYR A 6 -6.51 -20.15 -55.75
CA TYR A 6 -7.07 -20.77 -54.54
C TYR A 6 -7.64 -19.69 -53.62
N SER A 7 -8.83 -19.93 -53.06
CA SER A 7 -9.40 -19.15 -51.94
C SER A 7 -9.02 -19.83 -50.62
N ARG A 8 -8.56 -19.04 -49.64
CA ARG A 8 -8.11 -19.48 -48.32
C ARG A 8 -9.10 -18.98 -47.27
N ASP A 9 -9.66 -19.93 -46.52
CA ASP A 9 -10.42 -19.74 -45.28
C ASP A 9 -9.63 -18.95 -44.23
N ASN A 10 -10.32 -18.19 -43.38
CA ASN A 10 -9.79 -17.78 -42.07
C ASN A 10 -10.93 -17.71 -41.04
N ASN A 11 -11.09 -18.82 -40.30
CA ASN A 11 -11.85 -18.91 -39.05
C ASN A 11 -10.91 -18.52 -37.89
N SER A 12 -10.81 -17.22 -37.57
CA SER A 12 -9.85 -16.70 -36.57
C SER A 12 -10.48 -16.14 -35.28
N SER A 13 -11.78 -16.29 -35.05
CA SER A 13 -12.44 -15.60 -33.93
C SER A 13 -12.31 -16.27 -32.55
N LEU A 14 -11.83 -17.52 -32.47
CA LEU A 14 -11.78 -18.28 -31.20
C LEU A 14 -10.37 -18.49 -30.63
N ARG A 15 -9.32 -18.26 -31.42
CA ARG A 15 -7.93 -18.49 -30.99
C ARG A 15 -7.28 -17.24 -30.39
N ASP A 16 -7.70 -16.05 -30.83
CA ASP A 16 -7.10 -14.79 -30.40
C ASP A 16 -7.52 -14.38 -28.97
N ASN A 17 -8.69 -14.83 -28.48
CA ASN A 17 -9.14 -14.56 -27.12
C ASN A 17 -8.37 -15.35 -26.04
N PHE A 18 -7.85 -16.54 -26.37
CA PHE A 18 -7.03 -17.32 -25.44
C PHE A 18 -5.61 -16.75 -25.33
N ALA A 19 -5.05 -16.25 -26.43
CA ALA A 19 -3.74 -15.61 -26.42
C ALA A 19 -3.74 -14.30 -25.62
N LEU A 20 -4.83 -13.51 -25.69
CA LEU A 20 -4.94 -12.25 -24.95
C LEU A 20 -5.06 -12.46 -23.43
N MET A 21 -5.75 -13.52 -22.98
CA MET A 21 -5.88 -13.85 -21.54
C MET A 21 -4.58 -14.38 -20.93
N ALA A 22 -3.76 -15.11 -21.69
CA ALA A 22 -2.48 -15.61 -21.21
C ALA A 22 -1.43 -14.50 -20.98
N VAL A 23 -1.45 -13.43 -21.79
CA VAL A 23 -0.54 -12.28 -21.64
C VAL A 23 -0.90 -11.42 -20.42
N VAL A 24 -2.18 -11.29 -20.07
CA VAL A 24 -2.62 -10.50 -18.90
C VAL A 24 -2.22 -11.17 -17.57
N LEU A 25 -2.17 -12.50 -17.51
CA LEU A 25 -1.76 -13.24 -16.32
C LEU A 25 -0.25 -13.10 -16.00
N LEU A 26 0.58 -12.93 -17.03
CA LEU A 26 2.04 -12.79 -16.90
C LEU A 26 2.49 -11.40 -16.41
N LEU A 27 1.58 -10.41 -16.34
CA LEU A 27 1.86 -9.09 -15.75
C LEU A 27 1.26 -8.92 -14.35
N SER A 28 0.78 -9.99 -13.71
CA SER A 28 0.38 -9.91 -12.31
C SER A 28 1.60 -9.55 -11.45
N PRO A 29 1.55 -8.47 -10.64
CA PRO A 29 2.65 -8.17 -9.74
C PRO A 29 2.81 -9.34 -8.78
N LEU A 30 4.04 -9.87 -8.69
CA LEU A 30 4.44 -10.76 -7.61
C LEU A 30 4.28 -9.98 -6.30
N SER A 31 3.10 -10.11 -5.69
CA SER A 31 2.80 -9.53 -4.38
C SER A 31 3.62 -10.32 -3.36
N HIS A 32 4.82 -9.84 -3.11
CA HIS A 32 5.66 -10.37 -2.07
C HIS A 32 5.14 -9.80 -0.74
N ALA A 33 4.52 -10.65 0.07
CA ALA A 33 4.16 -10.28 1.44
C ALA A 33 5.44 -10.21 2.29
N GLU A 34 5.61 -9.12 3.03
CA GLU A 34 6.67 -9.00 4.04
C GLU A 34 6.34 -9.95 5.20
N VAL A 35 7.30 -10.77 5.62
CA VAL A 35 7.14 -11.64 6.79
C VAL A 35 7.83 -10.98 7.98
N TYR A 36 7.08 -10.70 9.02
CA TYR A 36 7.57 -10.12 10.26
C TYR A 36 7.85 -11.20 11.28
N LYS A 37 8.97 -11.09 11.98
CA LYS A 37 9.38 -11.92 13.10
C LYS A 37 9.33 -11.07 14.37
N THR A 38 8.72 -11.58 15.43
CA THR A 38 8.64 -10.91 16.73
C THR A 38 8.75 -11.93 17.87
N ALA A 39 9.03 -11.49 19.10
CA ALA A 39 8.93 -12.34 20.29
C ALA A 39 7.73 -11.92 21.16
N THR A 40 6.92 -12.86 21.63
CA THR A 40 5.85 -12.59 22.60
C THR A 40 6.43 -12.10 23.94
N SER A 41 5.56 -11.59 24.83
CA SER A 41 5.94 -11.24 26.20
C SER A 41 6.54 -12.43 26.99
N GLU A 42 6.23 -13.65 26.57
CA GLU A 42 6.72 -14.91 27.16
C GLU A 42 8.03 -15.39 26.52
N GLY A 43 8.57 -14.65 25.54
CA GLY A 43 9.81 -14.96 24.84
C GLY A 43 9.66 -15.92 23.65
N GLN A 44 8.43 -16.29 23.26
CA GLN A 44 8.18 -17.16 22.11
C GLN A 44 8.31 -16.40 20.80
N VAL A 45 9.02 -16.96 19.81
CA VAL A 45 9.14 -16.36 18.47
C VAL A 45 7.87 -16.61 17.65
N VAL A 46 7.29 -15.55 17.09
CA VAL A 46 6.11 -15.58 16.22
C VAL A 46 6.46 -14.96 14.87
N TYR A 47 5.97 -15.57 13.79
CA TYR A 47 6.05 -15.04 12.44
C TYR A 47 4.67 -14.67 11.95
N THR A 48 4.55 -13.55 11.25
CA THR A 48 3.27 -13.11 10.69
C THR A 48 3.50 -12.30 9.43
N ASP A 49 2.58 -12.41 8.49
CA ASP A 49 2.52 -11.67 7.24
C ASP A 49 1.94 -10.26 7.39
N ASN A 50 1.50 -9.89 8.60
CA ASN A 50 0.88 -8.61 8.88
C ASN A 50 1.63 -7.89 10.01
N ILE A 51 2.00 -6.64 9.78
CA ILE A 51 2.73 -5.86 10.80
C ILE A 51 1.87 -5.62 12.04
N ASN A 52 0.56 -5.45 11.90
CA ASN A 52 -0.34 -5.17 13.02
C ASN A 52 -0.40 -6.34 14.00
N THR A 53 -0.44 -7.57 13.50
CA THR A 53 -0.38 -8.79 14.34
C THR A 53 0.98 -8.90 15.00
N ALA A 54 2.08 -8.51 14.35
CA ALA A 54 3.40 -8.50 14.99
C ALA A 54 3.43 -7.57 16.23
N TYR A 55 2.77 -6.41 16.14
CA TYR A 55 2.62 -5.47 17.26
C TYR A 55 1.67 -5.92 18.36
N GLN A 56 0.68 -6.76 18.04
CA GLN A 56 -0.17 -7.40 19.06
C GLN A 56 0.67 -8.28 19.99
N TYR A 57 1.68 -8.98 19.45
CA TYR A 57 2.58 -9.82 20.23
C TYR A 57 3.71 -9.04 20.92
N ASN A 58 4.20 -7.95 20.31
CA ASN A 58 5.25 -7.12 20.90
C ASN A 58 5.14 -5.64 20.51
N LYS A 59 4.93 -4.77 21.50
CA LYS A 59 4.86 -3.32 21.30
C LYS A 59 6.23 -2.64 21.21
N ASN A 60 7.34 -3.37 21.26
CA ASN A 60 8.66 -2.80 21.05
C ASN A 60 9.10 -3.12 19.62
N SER A 61 8.99 -2.11 18.77
CA SER A 61 9.41 -2.15 17.37
C SER A 61 10.82 -2.73 17.21
N LYS A 62 11.79 -2.35 18.06
CA LYS A 62 13.18 -2.80 17.97
C LYS A 62 13.32 -4.33 18.04
N ASN A 63 12.34 -5.02 18.62
CA ASN A 63 12.31 -6.49 18.70
C ASN A 63 11.63 -7.15 17.50
N ILE A 64 10.90 -6.39 16.69
CA ILE A 64 10.31 -6.87 15.44
C ILE A 64 11.37 -6.76 14.36
N SER A 65 11.51 -7.80 13.54
CA SER A 65 12.38 -7.81 12.37
C SER A 65 11.61 -8.20 11.13
N VAL A 66 11.86 -7.53 10.01
CA VAL A 66 11.36 -7.93 8.70
C VAL A 66 12.31 -8.97 8.12
N LEU A 67 11.75 -10.08 7.65
CA LEU A 67 12.45 -11.08 6.88
C LEU A 67 12.39 -10.66 5.42
N ASP A 68 13.52 -10.17 4.91
CA ASP A 68 13.53 -9.59 3.57
C ASP A 68 13.33 -10.65 2.48
N LYS A 69 12.85 -10.18 1.32
CA LYS A 69 12.47 -10.97 0.15
C LYS A 69 13.59 -11.93 -0.26
N LEU A 70 13.20 -13.12 -0.68
CA LEU A 70 14.12 -14.09 -1.26
C LEU A 70 14.83 -13.43 -2.46
N PRO A 71 16.17 -13.36 -2.52
CA PRO A 71 16.84 -12.88 -3.71
C PRO A 71 16.42 -13.79 -4.87
N THR A 72 15.90 -13.21 -5.95
CA THR A 72 15.62 -13.97 -7.18
C THR A 72 16.96 -14.38 -7.79
N GLN A 73 17.50 -15.50 -7.32
CA GLN A 73 18.77 -16.02 -7.77
C GLN A 73 18.57 -16.68 -9.14
N SER A 74 19.16 -16.09 -10.17
CA SER A 74 19.37 -16.74 -11.46
C SER A 74 20.08 -18.09 -11.24
N GLN A 75 19.62 -19.10 -11.98
CA GLN A 75 20.11 -20.49 -11.98
C GLN A 75 21.63 -20.61 -11.93
N VAL A 76 22.17 -21.57 -11.15
CA VAL A 76 22.76 -22.86 -11.62
C VAL A 76 22.95 -23.81 -10.40
N SER A 77 22.70 -25.10 -10.64
CA SER A 77 22.79 -26.34 -9.82
C SER A 77 24.05 -26.48 -8.92
N SER A 78 24.14 -27.31 -7.86
CA SER A 78 23.85 -28.76 -7.77
C SER A 78 24.00 -29.38 -6.33
N THR A 79 23.08 -30.29 -5.98
CA THR A 79 23.17 -31.56 -5.19
C THR A 79 23.86 -31.72 -3.81
N THR A 80 23.02 -32.03 -2.81
CA THR A 80 22.96 -33.25 -1.92
C THR A 80 23.74 -33.34 -0.58
N THR A 81 22.97 -33.84 0.42
CA THR A 81 23.29 -34.59 1.67
C THR A 81 23.49 -33.86 3.01
N GLN A 82 22.45 -34.00 3.85
CA GLN A 82 22.34 -33.89 5.32
C GLN A 82 23.19 -34.97 6.04
N PRO A 83 23.77 -34.69 7.23
CA PRO A 83 23.18 -34.99 8.57
C PRO A 83 23.37 -33.82 9.58
N ALA A 84 22.36 -33.44 10.40
CA ALA A 84 22.01 -33.98 11.73
C ALA A 84 23.26 -34.12 12.65
N THR A 85 23.42 -33.51 13.83
CA THR A 85 22.53 -33.31 14.99
C THR A 85 23.23 -32.47 16.07
N THR A 86 22.45 -31.73 16.86
CA THR A 86 22.47 -31.58 18.34
C THR A 86 23.80 -31.54 19.09
N SER A 87 24.01 -30.50 19.90
CA SER A 87 24.80 -30.60 21.14
C SER A 87 24.26 -29.67 22.21
N THR A 88 23.61 -30.28 23.21
CA THR A 88 23.30 -29.70 24.51
C THR A 88 24.52 -29.86 25.41
N SER A 89 24.82 -28.81 26.16
CA SER A 89 25.83 -28.73 27.23
C SER A 89 25.74 -29.88 28.24
N LEU A 90 26.90 -30.35 28.74
CA LEU A 90 27.09 -30.69 30.16
C LEU A 90 28.59 -30.65 30.56
N ASN A 91 28.79 -30.06 31.73
CA ASN A 91 29.98 -29.83 32.54
C ASN A 91 30.83 -31.08 32.88
N ASN A 92 32.16 -30.91 32.99
CA ASN A 92 32.97 -30.89 34.24
C ASN A 92 34.40 -31.42 34.02
N GLN A 93 35.37 -30.53 34.29
CA GLN A 93 36.62 -30.70 35.05
C GLN A 93 37.30 -32.09 35.07
N VAL A 94 38.56 -32.16 34.62
CA VAL A 94 39.78 -32.45 35.43
C VAL A 94 41.02 -32.41 34.51
N ASP A 95 42.12 -31.95 35.09
CA ASP A 95 43.41 -31.57 34.53
C ASP A 95 44.24 -32.64 33.79
N ASN A 96 45.22 -32.09 33.05
CA ASN A 96 46.59 -32.55 32.83
C ASN A 96 47.02 -33.13 31.47
N ALA A 97 48.17 -32.58 31.04
CA ALA A 97 49.20 -33.09 30.14
C ALA A 97 49.06 -32.85 28.62
N VAL A 98 49.61 -31.70 28.22
CA VAL A 98 50.58 -31.48 27.12
C VAL A 98 51.16 -32.76 26.49
N SER A 99 50.99 -32.94 25.17
CA SER A 99 52.09 -33.09 24.18
C SER A 99 51.61 -33.64 22.82
N THR A 100 51.62 -32.76 21.82
CA THR A 100 52.31 -32.86 20.53
C THR A 100 52.53 -34.23 19.85
N ALA A 101 51.91 -34.42 18.68
CA ALA A 101 52.49 -34.99 17.45
C ALA A 101 51.55 -34.66 16.26
N ALA A 102 51.85 -33.64 15.45
CA ALA A 102 52.49 -33.73 14.12
C ALA A 102 51.63 -34.53 13.10
N ASP A 103 50.81 -33.85 12.28
CA ASP A 103 51.12 -33.23 10.97
C ASP A 103 51.20 -34.23 9.81
N ILE A 104 50.18 -34.21 8.93
CA ILE A 104 50.33 -34.34 7.46
C ILE A 104 49.29 -33.41 6.77
N ARG A 105 49.78 -32.29 6.20
CA ARG A 105 49.25 -31.45 5.07
C ARG A 105 48.47 -32.23 3.99
N LEU A 106 47.51 -31.76 3.18
CA LEU A 106 46.93 -30.48 2.65
C LEU A 106 45.68 -30.91 1.80
N PRO A 107 44.88 -30.07 1.06
CA PRO A 107 44.49 -28.65 1.15
C PRO A 107 42.94 -28.48 1.30
N ASP A 108 42.44 -27.41 1.93
CA ASP A 108 41.95 -26.15 1.32
C ASP A 108 40.75 -26.26 0.35
N ARG A 109 39.67 -25.55 0.72
CA ARG A 109 38.55 -25.04 -0.10
C ARG A 109 37.57 -26.02 -0.73
N LEU A 110 36.46 -26.27 -0.03
CA LEU A 110 35.08 -26.15 -0.55
C LEU A 110 34.14 -25.93 0.63
N GLY A 111 33.87 -24.67 0.98
CA GLY A 111 33.03 -24.34 2.13
C GLY A 111 32.58 -22.89 2.08
N ASP A 112 32.05 -22.46 0.95
CA ASP A 112 31.36 -21.19 0.84
C ASP A 112 30.16 -21.34 -0.09
N SER A 113 29.12 -20.57 0.20
CA SER A 113 27.89 -20.42 -0.59
C SER A 113 26.81 -21.50 -0.41
N LEU A 114 26.11 -21.49 0.73
CA LEU A 114 24.64 -21.69 0.76
C LEU A 114 23.94 -21.06 2.01
N THR A 115 24.61 -20.22 2.80
CA THR A 115 23.93 -19.28 3.69
C THR A 115 23.40 -18.12 2.86
N GLY A 116 22.30 -18.36 2.13
CA GLY A 116 21.42 -17.30 1.65
C GLY A 116 20.97 -16.50 2.87
N ARG A 117 21.72 -15.44 3.18
CA ARG A 117 21.60 -14.62 4.38
C ARG A 117 20.27 -13.88 4.31
N LEU A 118 19.23 -14.54 4.81
CA LEU A 118 17.92 -13.94 5.05
C LEU A 118 18.16 -12.82 6.06
N SER A 119 18.23 -11.60 5.54
CA SER A 119 18.64 -10.43 6.31
C SER A 119 17.45 -10.01 7.16
N THR A 120 17.48 -10.34 8.45
CA THR A 120 16.49 -9.87 9.42
C THR A 120 16.84 -8.44 9.81
N GLN A 121 16.11 -7.46 9.27
CA GLN A 121 16.28 -6.07 9.65
C GLN A 121 15.29 -5.72 10.76
N SER A 122 15.78 -5.33 11.95
CA SER A 122 14.94 -4.87 13.04
C SER A 122 14.27 -3.53 12.72
N ILE A 123 12.98 -3.39 13.02
CA ILE A 123 12.18 -2.21 12.69
C ILE A 123 12.26 -1.23 13.85
N SER A 124 12.78 -0.02 13.67
CA SER A 124 12.69 0.99 14.75
C SER A 124 11.42 1.80 14.58
N ALA A 125 10.66 1.98 15.66
CA ALA A 125 9.48 2.83 15.67
C ALA A 125 9.89 4.27 15.37
N SER A 126 9.17 4.87 14.44
CA SER A 126 9.32 6.29 14.15
C SER A 126 8.81 7.13 15.32
N GLN A 127 9.42 8.30 15.45
CA GLN A 127 9.16 9.26 16.53
C GLN A 127 8.62 10.57 16.00
N GLN A 128 8.10 11.41 16.88
CA GLN A 128 7.66 12.74 16.52
C GLN A 128 8.83 13.56 15.93
N GLY A 129 8.60 14.18 14.78
CA GLY A 129 9.63 14.91 14.04
C GLY A 129 10.35 14.08 12.96
N ASP A 130 10.17 12.76 12.94
CA ASP A 130 10.71 11.91 11.86
C ASP A 130 10.06 12.19 10.51
N TYR A 131 8.84 12.73 10.52
CA TYR A 131 8.08 13.07 9.32
C TYR A 131 7.60 14.50 9.34
N VAL A 132 7.65 15.13 8.18
CA VAL A 132 6.89 16.32 7.84
C VAL A 132 5.71 15.87 6.99
N LEU A 133 4.50 16.00 7.54
CA LEU A 133 3.24 15.70 6.85
C LEU A 133 2.53 17.02 6.51
N LYS A 134 2.07 17.16 5.28
CA LYS A 134 1.28 18.32 4.84
C LYS A 134 0.19 17.92 3.85
N ILE A 135 -1.03 18.32 4.10
CA ILE A 135 -2.14 18.19 3.16
C ILE A 135 -1.92 19.19 2.03
N VAL A 136 -1.79 18.70 0.80
CA VAL A 136 -1.64 19.53 -0.41
C VAL A 136 -2.98 19.79 -1.08
N SER A 137 -3.88 18.80 -1.10
CA SER A 137 -5.27 18.90 -1.57
C SER A 137 -6.20 18.23 -0.57
N PRO A 138 -7.44 18.73 -0.37
CA PRO A 138 -8.04 19.94 -0.94
C PRO A 138 -7.42 21.22 -0.36
N GLU A 139 -7.47 22.36 -1.04
CA GLU A 139 -6.96 23.64 -0.51
C GLU A 139 -7.64 24.04 0.81
N ALA A 140 -6.95 24.81 1.66
CA ALA A 140 -7.51 25.26 2.93
C ALA A 140 -8.76 26.13 2.70
N GLY A 141 -9.90 25.72 3.28
CA GLY A 141 -11.18 26.41 3.11
C GLY A 141 -11.87 26.14 1.76
N GLN A 142 -11.36 25.22 0.94
CA GLN A 142 -11.92 24.92 -0.37
C GLN A 142 -13.41 24.56 -0.27
N THR A 143 -14.21 25.10 -1.18
CA THR A 143 -15.63 24.77 -1.31
C THR A 143 -15.84 23.73 -2.41
N LEU A 144 -16.46 22.62 -2.06
CA LEU A 144 -16.74 21.49 -2.94
C LEU A 144 -18.24 21.28 -3.09
N ARG A 145 -18.66 20.73 -4.23
CA ARG A 145 -20.07 20.43 -4.51
C ARG A 145 -20.35 18.94 -4.34
N ARG A 146 -21.29 18.64 -3.45
CA ARG A 146 -21.82 17.29 -3.20
C ARG A 146 -22.20 16.57 -4.49
N GLY A 147 -21.79 15.31 -4.63
CA GLY A 147 -22.17 14.43 -5.73
C GLY A 147 -21.62 14.78 -7.12
N SER A 148 -20.95 15.93 -7.26
CA SER A 148 -20.25 16.32 -8.50
C SER A 148 -18.74 16.37 -8.33
N GLN A 149 -18.26 16.66 -7.12
CA GLN A 149 -16.84 16.70 -6.81
C GLN A 149 -16.58 15.76 -5.62
N PRO A 150 -15.69 14.76 -5.77
CA PRO A 150 -15.19 14.03 -4.63
C PRO A 150 -14.27 14.94 -3.78
N ILE A 151 -13.99 14.53 -2.55
CA ILE A 151 -12.92 15.14 -1.76
C ILE A 151 -11.65 14.33 -2.03
N GLU A 152 -10.75 14.89 -2.84
CA GLU A 152 -9.45 14.29 -3.14
C GLU A 152 -8.41 14.80 -2.14
N ILE A 153 -8.05 13.93 -1.19
CA ILE A 153 -7.03 14.20 -0.20
C ILE A 153 -5.71 13.73 -0.76
N ASN A 154 -4.78 14.66 -0.97
CA ASN A 154 -3.41 14.35 -1.33
C ASN A 154 -2.49 14.94 -0.27
N VAL A 155 -1.47 14.18 0.13
CA VAL A 155 -0.52 14.61 1.16
C VAL A 155 0.91 14.56 0.65
N ALA A 156 1.68 15.58 1.01
CA ALA A 156 3.13 15.55 0.92
C ALA A 156 3.68 14.99 2.23
N LEU A 157 4.49 13.95 2.12
CA LEU A 157 5.14 13.29 3.24
C LEU A 157 6.65 13.27 2.96
N THR A 158 7.45 13.76 3.92
CA THR A 158 8.92 13.77 3.80
C THR A 158 9.54 13.37 5.13
N PRO A 159 10.41 12.33 5.18
CA PRO A 159 10.77 11.39 4.10
C PRO A 159 9.60 10.44 3.75
N SER A 160 9.81 9.51 2.81
CA SER A 160 8.81 8.46 2.53
C SER A 160 8.51 7.62 3.76
N LEU A 161 7.27 7.14 3.87
CA LEU A 161 6.80 6.34 4.99
C LEU A 161 7.69 5.09 5.20
N LYS A 162 8.23 4.93 6.40
CA LYS A 162 9.03 3.74 6.78
C LYS A 162 8.14 2.51 6.88
N THR A 163 8.76 1.34 6.76
CA THR A 163 8.07 0.06 6.88
C THR A 163 7.37 -0.07 8.24
N GLY A 164 6.06 -0.31 8.17
CA GLY A 164 5.20 -0.55 9.32
C GLY A 164 4.44 0.66 9.83
N ASP A 165 4.89 1.88 9.51
CA ASP A 165 4.11 3.08 9.78
C ASP A 165 2.94 3.18 8.79
N ARG A 166 1.91 3.96 9.16
CA ARG A 166 0.66 4.08 8.39
C ARG A 166 0.12 5.50 8.40
N ILE A 167 -0.57 5.87 7.34
CA ILE A 167 -1.29 7.14 7.24
C ILE A 167 -2.76 6.88 7.56
N VAL A 168 -3.31 7.66 8.48
CA VAL A 168 -4.70 7.58 8.90
C VAL A 168 -5.44 8.81 8.39
N TYR A 169 -6.46 8.57 7.58
CA TYR A 169 -7.33 9.59 7.02
C TYR A 169 -8.62 9.65 7.83
N GLN A 170 -8.93 10.84 8.34
CA GLN A 170 -10.11 11.09 9.16
C GLN A 170 -10.93 12.25 8.60
N LEU A 171 -12.24 12.17 8.78
CA LEU A 171 -13.19 13.24 8.50
C LEU A 171 -14.04 13.48 9.75
N ASN A 172 -14.01 14.69 10.29
CA ASN A 172 -14.64 15.05 11.57
C ASN A 172 -14.31 14.05 12.71
N ASN A 173 -13.02 13.72 12.84
CA ASN A 173 -12.51 12.75 13.84
C ASN A 173 -12.97 11.30 13.65
N GLN A 174 -13.66 10.99 12.55
CA GLN A 174 -13.98 9.61 12.18
C GLN A 174 -12.92 9.07 11.21
N THR A 175 -12.27 7.97 11.58
CA THR A 175 -11.34 7.26 10.70
C THR A 175 -12.08 6.67 9.50
N LEU A 176 -11.63 7.05 8.30
CA LEU A 176 -12.15 6.55 7.03
C LEU A 176 -11.24 5.47 6.46
N ALA A 177 -9.93 5.64 6.59
CA ALA A 177 -8.95 4.71 6.06
C ALA A 177 -7.63 4.77 6.84
N THR A 178 -6.96 3.62 6.88
CA THR A 178 -5.60 3.45 7.39
C THR A 178 -4.79 2.73 6.32
N ILE A 179 -3.98 3.47 5.58
CA ILE A 179 -3.29 2.99 4.37
C ILE A 179 -1.86 3.56 4.29
N LYS A 180 -1.03 3.04 3.39
CA LYS A 180 0.32 3.58 3.12
C LYS A 180 0.33 4.66 2.04
N ASP A 181 -0.74 4.74 1.26
CA ASP A 181 -0.82 5.68 0.14
C ASP A 181 -0.98 7.12 0.63
N THR A 182 -0.33 8.04 -0.07
CA THR A 182 -0.38 9.49 0.21
C THR A 182 -1.59 10.18 -0.43
N SER A 183 -2.55 9.39 -0.93
CA SER A 183 -3.78 9.90 -1.51
C SER A 183 -4.97 9.08 -1.06
N TYR A 184 -6.10 9.74 -0.80
CA TYR A 184 -7.37 9.10 -0.49
C TYR A 184 -8.53 9.92 -1.05
N THR A 185 -9.55 9.24 -1.57
CA THR A 185 -10.71 9.90 -2.20
C THR A 185 -11.98 9.57 -1.44
N ILE A 186 -12.73 10.61 -1.07
CA ILE A 186 -14.03 10.47 -0.39
C ILE A 186 -15.15 10.82 -1.35
N ALA A 187 -16.09 9.90 -1.53
CA ALA A 187 -17.31 10.15 -2.27
C ALA A 187 -18.21 11.12 -1.49
N THR A 188 -18.68 12.19 -2.14
CA THR A 188 -19.53 13.19 -1.49
C THR A 188 -21.03 12.90 -1.63
N THR A 189 -21.42 11.78 -2.25
CA THR A 189 -22.83 11.41 -2.48
C THR A 189 -23.59 11.04 -1.20
N THR A 190 -22.88 10.64 -0.15
CA THR A 190 -23.45 10.26 1.15
C THR A 190 -23.23 11.31 2.24
N LEU A 191 -22.42 12.34 1.99
CA LEU A 191 -22.07 13.37 2.96
C LEU A 191 -23.03 14.55 2.92
N ASP A 192 -23.52 15.04 4.05
CA ASP A 192 -24.41 16.20 4.07
C ASP A 192 -23.68 17.52 3.75
N PRO A 193 -24.36 18.52 3.17
CA PRO A 193 -23.77 19.84 2.98
C PRO A 193 -23.45 20.49 4.33
N ASN A 194 -22.17 20.53 4.70
CA ASN A 194 -21.67 21.09 5.96
C ASN A 194 -20.18 21.43 5.82
N PRO A 195 -19.59 22.25 6.71
CA PRO A 195 -18.15 22.28 6.90
C PRO A 195 -17.65 20.93 7.42
N TYR A 196 -16.49 20.52 6.92
CA TYR A 196 -15.81 19.31 7.35
C TYR A 196 -14.36 19.63 7.72
N ILE A 197 -13.84 18.88 8.70
CA ILE A 197 -12.45 18.91 9.10
C ILE A 197 -11.82 17.59 8.68
N ILE A 198 -10.83 17.68 7.80
CA ILE A 198 -9.99 16.57 7.38
C ILE A 198 -8.78 16.54 8.32
N THR A 199 -8.52 15.39 8.92
CA THR A 199 -7.29 15.16 9.68
C THR A 199 -6.54 14.02 9.05
N VAL A 200 -5.26 14.24 8.74
CA VAL A 200 -4.36 13.19 8.29
C VAL A 200 -3.27 13.08 9.34
N SER A 201 -3.05 11.87 9.84
CA SER A 201 -1.97 11.56 10.79
C SER A 201 -1.08 10.46 10.25
N VAL A 202 0.21 10.53 10.59
CA VAL A 202 1.10 9.37 10.53
C VAL A 202 1.05 8.70 11.89
N GLU A 203 0.58 7.47 11.91
CA GLU A 203 0.73 6.58 13.05
C GLU A 203 1.98 5.76 12.86
N ASN A 204 2.83 5.74 13.89
CA ASN A 204 3.91 4.80 13.92
C ASN A 204 3.37 3.39 14.10
N VAL A 205 4.26 2.46 13.91
CA VAL A 205 4.05 1.05 14.20
C VAL A 205 3.44 0.70 15.58
N LEU A 206 3.60 1.55 16.61
CA LEU A 206 3.03 1.35 17.95
C LEU A 206 1.58 1.86 18.06
N GLY A 207 1.09 2.52 17.00
CA GLY A 207 -0.19 3.22 16.98
C GLY A 207 -0.14 4.64 17.53
N GLU A 208 1.06 5.19 17.77
CA GLU A 208 1.22 6.57 18.24
C GLU A 208 1.19 7.53 17.05
N ILE A 209 0.48 8.65 17.20
CA ILE A 209 0.46 9.71 16.20
C ILE A 209 1.76 10.52 16.32
N ILE A 210 2.59 10.49 15.29
CA ILE A 210 3.92 11.13 15.28
C ILE A 210 4.03 12.33 14.34
N ALA A 211 3.09 12.48 13.42
CA ALA A 211 2.90 13.68 12.60
C ALA A 211 1.41 13.83 12.29
N GLN A 212 0.93 15.06 12.18
CA GLN A 212 -0.47 15.33 11.87
C GLN A 212 -0.59 16.65 11.12
N ASP A 213 -1.53 16.70 10.17
CA ASP A 213 -1.99 17.93 9.57
C ASP A 213 -3.53 17.91 9.47
N THR A 214 -4.12 19.10 9.47
CA THR A 214 -5.57 19.29 9.53
C THR A 214 -6.02 20.37 8.56
N ARG A 215 -7.12 20.12 7.86
CA ARG A 215 -7.71 21.08 6.92
C ARG A 215 -9.22 21.17 7.03
N ALA A 216 -9.72 22.39 7.07
CA ALA A 216 -11.13 22.66 6.94
C ALA A 216 -11.54 22.80 5.46
N ILE A 217 -12.69 22.25 5.10
CA ILE A 217 -13.34 22.41 3.79
C ILE A 217 -14.83 22.69 3.98
N ASN A 218 -15.47 23.20 2.94
CA ASN A 218 -16.92 23.42 2.92
C ASN A 218 -17.56 22.55 1.84
N LEU A 219 -18.52 21.70 2.22
CA LEU A 219 -19.32 20.95 1.27
C LEU A 219 -20.68 21.62 1.09
N ILE A 220 -21.03 21.97 -0.15
CA ILE A 220 -22.31 22.60 -0.49
C ILE A 220 -23.18 21.66 -1.34
N SER A 221 -24.49 21.88 -1.27
CA SER A 221 -25.46 21.12 -2.05
C SER A 221 -25.30 21.33 -3.55
N ASN A 222 -25.72 20.33 -4.31
CA ASN A 222 -25.76 20.41 -5.75
C ASN A 222 -27.06 21.07 -6.23
N ASN A 223 -27.02 22.36 -6.54
CA ASN A 223 -28.19 23.13 -6.97
C ASN A 223 -28.26 23.42 -8.47
N VAL A 224 -27.38 22.87 -9.31
CA VAL A 224 -27.35 23.21 -10.76
C VAL A 224 -28.65 22.84 -11.46
N LEU A 225 -29.30 21.73 -11.07
CA LEU A 225 -30.57 21.33 -11.66
C LEU A 225 -31.68 22.37 -11.37
N TYR A 226 -31.78 22.83 -10.13
CA TYR A 226 -32.74 23.87 -9.73
C TYR A 226 -32.49 25.18 -10.49
N GLN A 227 -31.22 25.58 -10.66
CA GLN A 227 -30.87 26.76 -11.44
C GLN A 227 -31.26 26.64 -12.92
N LYS A 228 -31.00 25.48 -13.54
CA LYS A 228 -31.40 25.20 -14.94
C LYS A 228 -32.92 25.31 -15.11
N LYS A 229 -33.70 24.68 -14.21
CA LYS A 229 -35.17 24.73 -14.24
C LYS A 229 -35.69 26.17 -14.13
N ARG A 230 -35.18 26.96 -13.17
CA ARG A 230 -35.58 28.37 -13.00
C ARG A 230 -35.28 29.22 -14.23
N LYS A 231 -34.10 29.04 -14.84
CA LYS A 231 -33.71 29.77 -16.06
C LYS A 231 -34.63 29.44 -17.25
N ALA A 232 -34.97 28.16 -17.43
CA ALA A 232 -35.88 27.73 -18.49
C ALA A 232 -37.29 28.33 -18.33
N ILE A 233 -37.83 28.32 -17.10
CA ILE A 233 -39.14 28.92 -16.80
C ILE A 233 -39.12 30.43 -17.07
N ALA A 234 -38.09 31.14 -16.61
CA ALA A 234 -37.96 32.58 -16.84
C ALA A 234 -37.86 32.92 -18.35
N GLN A 235 -37.13 32.11 -19.13
CA GLN A 235 -37.05 32.28 -20.58
C GLN A 235 -38.40 32.02 -21.27
N ALA A 236 -39.13 30.98 -20.85
CA ALA A 236 -40.46 30.70 -21.37
C ALA A 236 -41.44 31.84 -21.07
N GLN A 237 -41.39 32.39 -19.85
CA GLN A 237 -42.20 33.56 -19.47
C GLN A 237 -41.84 34.81 -20.29
N LYS A 238 -40.56 35.13 -20.45
CA LYS A 238 -40.10 36.23 -21.31
C LYS A 238 -40.55 36.05 -22.76
N LYS A 239 -40.43 34.83 -23.31
CA LYS A 239 -40.88 34.50 -24.67
C LYS A 239 -42.40 34.68 -24.81
N LYS A 240 -43.18 34.26 -23.82
CA LYS A 240 -44.64 34.43 -23.78
C LYS A 240 -45.03 35.91 -23.73
N ALA A 241 -44.38 36.69 -22.85
CA ALA A 241 -44.61 38.13 -22.74
C ALA A 241 -44.27 38.90 -24.03
N ASN A 242 -43.25 38.45 -24.76
CA ASN A 242 -42.85 39.05 -26.04
C ASN A 242 -43.67 38.56 -27.24
N GLN A 243 -44.66 37.67 -27.06
CA GLN A 243 -45.50 37.22 -28.17
C GLN A 243 -46.40 38.37 -28.68
N PRO A 244 -46.53 38.54 -30.02
CA PRO A 244 -47.32 39.62 -30.61
C PRO A 244 -48.78 39.64 -30.18
N TRP A 245 -49.38 38.46 -29.98
CA TRP A 245 -50.78 38.34 -29.55
C TRP A 245 -50.99 38.74 -28.08
N TYR A 246 -49.98 38.55 -27.22
CA TYR A 246 -50.05 38.90 -25.80
C TYR A 246 -49.94 40.42 -25.57
N LYS A 247 -49.13 41.12 -26.39
CA LYS A 247 -49.02 42.60 -26.36
C LYS A 247 -50.27 43.35 -26.82
N LYS A 248 -51.23 42.68 -27.47
CA LYS A 248 -52.46 43.30 -27.97
C LYS A 248 -53.62 43.27 -26.97
N ILE A 249 -53.47 42.54 -25.87
CA ILE A 249 -54.53 42.31 -24.87
C ILE A 249 -54.30 43.18 -23.61
N LEU A 250 -53.11 43.76 -23.46
CA LEU A 250 -52.76 44.79 -22.46
C LEU A 250 -52.78 46.16 -23.13
#